data_AF-A0A2J6SN88-F1
#
_entry.id   AF-A0A2J6SN88-F1
#
_cell.length_a   1.000
_cell.length_b   1.000
_cell.length_c   1.000
_cell.angle_alpha   90.00
_cell.angle_beta   90.00
_cell.angle_gamma   90.00
#
_symmetry.space_group_name_H-M   'P 1'
#
loop_
_entity.id
_entity.type
_entity.pdbx_description
1 polymer ?
#
loop_
_entity_poly.entity_id
_entity_poly.type
_entity_poly.pdbx_seq_one_letter_code
_entity_poly.pdbx_strand_id
1 'polypeptide(L)' 'MALNTPPPLDFQYEKGYEIPTKHKEAIRQLHWFGKVPICALMVRYKLGDTTIQKILGYPAPER' A
#
# COMPACT_ATOMS: atom_id res chain seq x y z
N MET A 1 22.08 4.92 -13.29
CA MET A 1 21.74 4.90 -11.85
C MET A 1 20.22 4.97 -11.75
N ALA A 2 19.53 3.86 -11.50
CA ALA A 2 18.08 3.87 -11.37
C ALA A 2 17.73 4.49 -10.01
N LEU A 3 17.14 5.68 -10.02
CA LEU A 3 16.55 6.30 -8.83
C LEU A 3 15.51 5.34 -8.28
N ASN A 4 15.83 4.69 -7.17
CA ASN A 4 14.89 3.91 -6.36
C ASN A 4 13.97 4.88 -5.59
N THR A 5 13.33 5.80 -6.30
CA THR A 5 12.29 6.65 -5.74
C THR A 5 11.06 5.77 -5.54
N PRO A 6 10.52 5.65 -4.31
CA PRO A 6 9.23 5.01 -4.12
C PRO A 6 8.22 5.65 -5.07
N PRO A 7 7.29 4.88 -5.65
CA PRO A 7 6.35 5.38 -6.65
C PRO A 7 5.69 6.67 -6.15
N PRO A 8 5.46 7.66 -7.03
CA PRO A 8 4.87 8.93 -6.64
C PRO A 8 3.58 8.65 -5.85
N LEU A 9 3.49 9.26 -4.67
CA LEU A 9 2.40 9.09 -3.71
C LEU A 9 1.09 9.76 -4.18
N ASP A 10 0.94 10.03 -5.47
CA ASP A 10 -0.29 10.54 -6.08
C ASP A 10 -1.25 9.37 -6.38
N PHE A 11 -1.42 8.47 -5.41
CA PHE A 11 -2.42 7.42 -5.52
C PHE A 11 -3.75 7.99 -5.05
N GLN A 12 -4.51 8.56 -5.98
CA GLN A 12 -5.92 8.85 -5.75
C GLN A 12 -6.70 7.53 -5.87
N TYR A 13 -6.90 6.88 -4.74
CA TYR A 13 -7.80 5.74 -4.67
C TYR A 13 -9.24 6.23 -4.84
N GLU A 14 -9.81 6.05 -6.02
CA GLU A 14 -11.25 6.17 -6.22
C GLU A 14 -11.95 4.88 -5.75
N LYS A 15 -12.95 5.05 -4.90
CA LYS A 15 -13.75 3.96 -4.32
C LYS A 15 -14.52 3.24 -5.43
N GLY A 16 -13.94 2.17 -5.98
CA GLY A 16 -14.46 1.44 -7.14
C GLY A 16 -13.38 0.94 -8.08
N TYR A 17 -12.16 1.50 -8.01
CA TYR A 17 -11.01 1.03 -8.75
C TYR A 17 -10.20 -0.01 -7.99
N GLU A 18 -9.68 -1.00 -8.72
CA GLU A 18 -8.84 -2.03 -8.14
C GLU A 18 -7.47 -1.44 -7.76
N ILE A 19 -7.02 -1.68 -6.52
CA ILE A 19 -5.70 -1.22 -6.09
C ILE A 19 -4.66 -2.03 -6.86
N PRO A 20 -3.78 -1.39 -7.65
CA PRO A 20 -2.77 -2.10 -8.42
C PRO A 20 -1.87 -2.88 -7.48
N THR A 21 -1.50 -4.11 -7.87
CA THR A 21 -0.70 -5.04 -7.05
C THR A 21 0.59 -4.40 -6.53
N LYS A 22 1.24 -3.57 -7.35
CA LYS A 22 2.43 -2.79 -6.96
C LYS A 22 2.22 -1.90 -5.71
N HIS A 23 1.04 -1.33 -5.54
CA HIS A 23 0.72 -0.50 -4.38
C HIS A 23 0.43 -1.34 -3.14
N LYS A 24 -0.24 -2.50 -3.31
CA LYS A 24 -0.44 -3.46 -2.22
C LYS A 24 0.91 -3.94 -1.67
N GLU A 25 1.85 -4.25 -2.56
CA GLU A 25 3.21 -4.64 -2.18
C GLU A 25 3.99 -3.50 -1.52
N ALA A 26 3.90 -2.27 -2.03
CA ALA A 26 4.53 -1.11 -1.40
C ALA A 26 4.00 -0.87 0.02
N ILE A 27 2.69 -1.02 0.25
CA ILE A 27 2.07 -0.91 1.58
C ILE A 27 2.60 -2.00 2.52
N ARG A 28 2.71 -3.26 2.05
CA ARG A 28 3.32 -4.34 2.83
C ARG A 28 4.78 -4.07 3.15
N GLN A 29 5.55 -3.59 2.17
CA GLN A 29 6.96 -3.28 2.38
C GLN A 29 7.14 -2.14 3.38
N LEU A 30 6.35 -1.06 3.29
CA LEU A 30 6.38 0.01 4.29
C LEU A 30 6.01 -0.49 5.69
N HIS A 31 5.02 -1.37 5.81
CA HIS A 31 4.58 -1.88 7.10
C HIS A 31 5.62 -2.85 7.72
N TRP A 32 6.10 -3.83 6.94
CA TRP A 32 7.04 -4.85 7.44
C TRP A 32 8.47 -4.36 7.55
N PHE A 33 9.01 -3.74 6.49
CA PHE A 33 10.39 -3.24 6.47
C PHE A 33 10.50 -1.85 7.09
N GLY A 34 9.57 -0.96 6.76
CA GLY A 34 9.57 0.40 7.30
C GLY A 34 8.99 0.54 8.71
N LYS A 35 8.43 -0.54 9.28
CA LYS A 35 7.72 -0.54 10.58
C LYS A 35 6.67 0.58 10.67
N VAL A 36 6.11 0.98 9.53
CA VAL A 36 5.16 2.10 9.45
C VAL A 36 3.81 1.63 9.99
N PRO A 37 3.21 2.35 10.95
CA PRO A 37 1.91 1.97 11.51
C PRO A 37 0.78 2.12 10.48
N ILE A 38 -0.27 1.31 10.65
CA ILE A 38 -1.48 1.29 9.80
C ILE A 38 -2.06 2.71 9.64
N CYS A 39 -2.17 3.48 10.73
CA CYS A 39 -2.68 4.85 10.67
C CYS A 39 -1.88 5.76 9.70
N ALA A 40 -0.55 5.62 9.66
CA ALA A 40 0.28 6.39 8.74
C ALA A 40 0.11 5.93 7.29
N LEU A 41 -0.16 4.63 7.06
CA LEU A 41 -0.48 4.09 5.73
C LEU A 41 -1.86 4.58 5.26
N MET A 42 -2.86 4.64 6.14
CA MET A 42 -4.18 5.18 5.81
C MET A 42 -4.09 6.64 5.38
N VAL A 43 -3.33 7.47 6.10
CA VAL A 43 -3.12 8.88 5.74
C VAL A 43 -2.33 9.02 4.44
N ARG A 44 -1.25 8.24 4.27
CA ARG A 44 -0.40 8.30 3.08
C ARG A 44 -1.11 7.85 1.81
N TYR A 45 -1.90 6.79 1.87
CA TYR A 45 -2.55 6.20 0.70
C TYR A 45 -4.02 6.59 0.58
N LYS A 46 -4.54 7.41 1.51
CA LYS A 46 -5.97 7.77 1.62
C LYS A 46 -6.89 6.55 1.57
N LEU A 47 -6.44 5.45 2.17
CA LEU A 47 -7.16 4.18 2.22
C LEU A 47 -7.89 4.02 3.55
N GLY A 48 -9.07 3.40 3.50
CA GLY A 48 -9.78 2.98 4.71
C GLY A 48 -9.04 1.89 5.47
N ASP A 49 -9.26 1.82 6.78
CA ASP A 49 -8.65 0.82 7.67
C ASP A 49 -8.90 -0.61 7.16
N THR A 50 -10.15 -0.93 6.79
CA THR A 50 -10.53 -2.24 6.26
C THR A 50 -9.76 -2.60 4.99
N THR A 51 -9.43 -1.61 4.15
CA THR A 51 -8.66 -1.83 2.91
C THR A 51 -7.19 -2.10 3.23
N ILE A 52 -6.58 -1.32 4.13
CA ILE A 52 -5.21 -1.57 4.58
C ILE A 52 -5.11 -2.94 5.27
N GLN A 53 -6.06 -3.28 6.14
CA GLN A 53 -6.11 -4.59 6.79
C GLN A 53 -6.28 -5.73 5.79
N LYS A 54 -7.10 -5.58 4.74
CA LYS A 54 -7.17 -6.58 3.66
C LYS A 54 -5.83 -6.74 2.92
N ILE A 55 -5.13 -5.64 2.66
CA ILE A 55 -3.83 -5.66 1.97
C ILE A 55 -2.75 -6.34 2.82
N LEU A 56 -2.71 -6.04 4.12
CA LEU A 56 -1.75 -6.60 5.07
C LEU A 56 -2.11 -8.03 5.50
N GLY A 57 -3.40 -8.35 5.58
CA GLY A 57 -3.93 -9.63 6.02
C GLY A 57 -3.98 -10.70 4.93
N TYR A 58 -3.86 -10.35 3.65
CA TYR A 58 -3.62 -11.33 2.58
C TYR A 58 -2.16 -11.79 2.64
N PRO A 59 -1.83 -13.06 2.94
CA PRO A 59 -0.44 -13.53 2.97
C PRO A 59 0.10 -13.89 1.58
N ALA A 60 -0.75 -14.07 0.57
CA ALA A 60 -0.34 -14.67 -0.71
C ALA A 60 0.03 -13.63 -1.78
N PRO A 61 1.14 -13.80 -2.51
CA PRO A 61 1.22 -13.36 -3.90
C PRO A 61 0.31 -14.27 -4.72
N GLU A 62 -0.72 -13.73 -5.38
CA GLU A 62 -1.39 -14.47 -6.45
C GLU A 62 -0.32 -14.80 -7.50
N ARG A 63 -0.13 -16.09 -7.75
CA ARG A 63 0.89 -16.66 -8.63
C ARG A 63 0.27 -17.06 -9.95
#